data_AF-A0A524CXZ8-F1
#
_entry.id   AF-A0A524CXZ8-F1
#
_cell.length_a   1.000
_cell.length_b   1.000
_cell.length_c   1.000
_cell.angle_alpha   90.00
_cell.angle_beta   90.00
_cell.angle_gamma   90.00
#
_symmetry.space_group_name_H-M   'P 1'
#
loop_
_entity.id
_entity.type
_entity.pdbx_description
1 polymer ?
#
loop_
_entity_poly.entity_id
_entity_poly.type
_entity_poly.pdbx_seq_one_letter_code
_entity_poly.pdbx_strand_id
1 'polypeptide(L)'
;MKKHHISKKIQIIIIINLIILSSFAFIFLLNNNKDSQTNSDVEQHSLLKINAFSKDEYSSILQEEKSGLGEISVLNISFHERGFDNSSQFNELDKDIGKDLNITYDGTSFVETMVNASRNYLKEGYINNNVVRIKLNETLLVNFDNTTSEEGLAGFLVYLPRLTSIEILEIYVGGSILTEDEYSIANDGFLKFDYFDYFDSPEDGQFSMNIIYSYELSLINWKIDQLNIDDLVANQSMQNFTAKYAYTFLLKGNKFSGNLPTSEIEADNLNVNLLVSLFDHQLLNNFSLALNSEQIDNIENYQVSYGKFNISLKDSFSANSSIFHLNFTSNFVIAFQDPVRYSWAIDRLVSGNNIRERIYFPQILEGPEHLLLKFTFYQETIEDEQIDDISSQFNRIVNHLPISEIEEPYINQGILVYTPSLIFGEYGCPFTIRYEATNDLRIIITDNINMPLWNLDVQIFYYNTVYGTYISNNFTQPIAPLVANENGEIILRYLPNGEYKIDIFRRGIKIKSVNISTEQETHYISTNVIHFPSVILSFGLISIVILLIGFFIYLRNKKVA
;
A
#
# COMPACT_ATOMS: atom_id res chain seq x y z
N MET A 1 -35.70 88.39 -52.61
CA MET A 1 -34.78 87.79 -51.61
C MET A 1 -35.29 86.50 -50.92
N LYS A 2 -36.16 85.65 -51.53
CA LYS A 2 -36.63 84.39 -50.90
C LYS A 2 -35.87 83.11 -51.31
N LYS A 3 -35.06 83.13 -52.38
CA LYS A 3 -34.36 81.93 -52.90
C LYS A 3 -33.14 81.48 -52.06
N HIS A 4 -32.47 82.38 -51.34
CA HIS A 4 -31.23 82.05 -50.63
C HIS A 4 -31.42 81.30 -49.30
N HIS A 5 -32.59 81.43 -48.66
CA HIS A 5 -32.88 80.76 -47.38
C HIS A 5 -33.32 79.30 -47.55
N ILE A 6 -33.86 78.93 -48.72
CA ILE A 6 -34.27 77.56 -49.04
C ILE A 6 -33.04 76.69 -49.33
N SER A 7 -32.01 77.22 -50.01
CA SER A 7 -30.79 76.43 -50.30
C SER A 7 -29.98 76.07 -49.05
N LYS A 8 -29.91 76.97 -48.04
CA LYS A 8 -29.23 76.66 -46.76
C LYS A 8 -29.97 75.61 -45.93
N LYS A 9 -31.32 75.61 -45.93
CA LYS A 9 -32.12 74.59 -45.22
C LYS A 9 -31.96 73.21 -45.85
N ILE A 10 -31.97 73.15 -47.19
CA ILE A 10 -31.75 71.90 -47.93
C ILE A 10 -30.33 71.37 -47.69
N GLN A 11 -29.30 72.24 -47.67
CA GLN A 11 -27.94 71.83 -47.34
C GLN A 11 -27.81 71.26 -45.92
N ILE A 12 -28.46 71.84 -44.91
CA ILE A 12 -28.42 71.32 -43.54
C ILE A 12 -29.11 69.96 -43.44
N ILE A 13 -30.27 69.78 -44.10
CA ILE A 13 -30.98 68.48 -44.13
C ILE A 13 -30.15 67.42 -44.86
N ILE A 14 -29.45 67.80 -45.94
CA ILE A 14 -28.54 66.90 -46.65
C ILE A 14 -27.36 66.52 -45.75
N ILE A 15 -26.73 67.47 -45.05
CA ILE A 15 -25.60 67.20 -44.14
C ILE A 15 -26.03 66.29 -42.98
N ILE A 16 -27.20 66.52 -42.37
CA ILE A 16 -27.73 65.67 -41.30
C ILE A 16 -28.00 64.25 -41.83
N ASN A 17 -28.63 64.12 -43.00
CA ASN A 17 -28.83 62.80 -43.61
C ASN A 17 -27.51 62.13 -43.98
N LEU A 18 -26.49 62.88 -44.42
CA LEU A 18 -25.16 62.35 -44.72
C LEU A 18 -24.44 61.85 -43.46
N ILE A 19 -24.60 62.53 -42.32
CA ILE A 19 -24.05 62.12 -41.03
C ILE A 19 -24.78 60.87 -40.51
N ILE A 20 -26.10 60.80 -40.67
CA ILE A 20 -26.88 59.61 -40.29
C ILE A 20 -26.50 58.42 -41.19
N LEU A 21 -26.39 58.64 -42.50
CA LEU A 21 -26.02 57.61 -43.47
C LEU A 21 -24.57 57.13 -43.28
N SER A 22 -23.64 58.03 -42.95
CA SER A 22 -22.26 57.65 -42.65
C SER A 22 -22.14 56.90 -41.33
N SER A 23 -22.95 57.24 -40.33
CA SER A 23 -23.03 56.50 -39.06
C SER A 23 -23.59 55.10 -39.27
N PHE A 24 -24.64 54.94 -40.09
CA PHE A 24 -25.17 53.63 -40.47
C PHE A 24 -24.18 52.81 -41.30
N ALA A 25 -23.48 53.43 -42.25
CA ALA A 25 -22.46 52.76 -43.06
C ALA A 25 -21.26 52.31 -42.21
N PHE A 26 -20.87 53.09 -41.20
CA PHE A 26 -19.78 52.73 -40.28
C PHE A 26 -20.16 51.55 -39.37
N ILE A 27 -21.41 51.49 -38.89
CA ILE A 27 -21.95 50.35 -38.13
C ILE A 27 -22.01 49.08 -39.02
N PHE A 28 -22.40 49.23 -40.29
CA PHE A 28 -22.48 48.11 -41.23
C PHE A 28 -21.09 47.60 -41.65
N LEU A 29 -20.08 48.48 -41.76
CA LEU A 29 -18.69 48.12 -42.01
C LEU A 29 -18.02 47.43 -40.81
N LEU A 30 -18.35 47.82 -39.58
CA LEU A 30 -17.87 47.15 -38.36
C LEU A 30 -18.47 45.75 -38.16
N ASN A 31 -19.67 45.50 -38.68
CA ASN A 31 -20.35 44.21 -38.54
C ASN A 31 -20.04 43.20 -39.66
N ASN A 32 -19.34 43.63 -40.72
CA ASN A 32 -19.03 42.80 -41.90
C ASN A 32 -17.59 42.30 -41.99
N ASN A 33 -16.73 42.57 -41.00
CA ASN A 33 -15.48 41.81 -40.86
C ASN A 33 -15.78 40.44 -40.23
N LYS A 34 -16.45 39.58 -41.01
CA LYS A 34 -16.27 38.14 -40.88
C LYS A 34 -14.86 37.84 -41.39
N ASP A 35 -13.88 37.89 -40.50
CA ASP A 35 -12.62 37.23 -40.75
C ASP A 35 -12.93 35.73 -40.92
N SER A 36 -12.87 35.28 -42.16
CA SER A 36 -12.68 33.88 -42.50
C SER A 36 -11.33 33.46 -41.91
N GLN A 37 -11.32 33.00 -40.66
CA GLN A 37 -10.22 32.20 -40.16
C GLN A 37 -10.23 30.89 -40.96
N THR A 38 -9.31 30.84 -41.90
CA THR A 38 -8.78 29.61 -42.47
C THR A 38 -8.38 28.69 -41.33
N ASN A 39 -8.96 27.49 -41.31
CA ASN A 39 -8.48 26.36 -40.52
C ASN A 39 -6.98 26.19 -40.81
N SER A 40 -6.14 26.66 -39.90
CA SER A 40 -4.76 26.21 -39.80
C SER A 40 -4.81 24.77 -39.32
N ASP A 41 -4.24 23.90 -40.13
CA ASP A 41 -3.99 22.47 -39.93
C ASP A 41 -4.20 22.02 -38.48
N VAL A 42 -5.31 21.31 -38.26
CA VAL A 42 -5.41 20.35 -37.17
C VAL A 42 -4.33 19.33 -37.47
N GLU A 43 -3.16 19.48 -36.84
CA GLU A 43 -2.24 18.37 -36.67
C GLU A 43 -3.08 17.20 -36.16
N GLN A 44 -3.17 16.15 -36.98
CA GLN A 44 -3.74 14.89 -36.56
C GLN A 44 -2.89 14.39 -35.41
N HIS A 45 -3.23 14.80 -34.19
CA HIS A 45 -2.83 14.09 -33.00
C HIS A 45 -3.27 12.65 -33.23
N SER A 46 -2.27 11.78 -33.29
CA SER A 46 -2.39 10.33 -33.30
C SER A 46 -3.62 9.92 -32.50
N LEU A 47 -4.50 9.12 -33.11
CA LEU A 47 -5.61 8.42 -32.46
C LEU A 47 -5.21 8.09 -31.02
N LEU A 48 -5.89 8.73 -30.07
CA LEU A 48 -5.79 8.45 -28.65
C LEU A 48 -5.89 6.94 -28.48
N LYS A 49 -4.75 6.29 -28.23
CA LYS A 49 -4.80 5.01 -27.55
C LYS A 49 -5.48 5.31 -26.23
N ILE A 50 -6.63 4.69 -26.03
CA ILE A 50 -7.20 4.51 -24.71
C ILE A 50 -6.11 3.73 -23.98
N ASN A 51 -5.17 4.43 -23.33
CA ASN A 51 -4.25 3.81 -22.39
C ASN A 51 -5.10 3.50 -21.15
N ALA A 52 -6.04 2.56 -21.31
CA ALA A 52 -6.34 1.64 -20.24
C ALA A 52 -4.99 1.02 -19.89
N PHE A 53 -4.61 1.07 -18.61
CA PHE A 53 -3.46 0.37 -18.09
C PHE A 53 -3.41 -1.01 -18.73
N SER A 54 -2.44 -1.25 -19.60
CA SER A 54 -2.16 -2.63 -19.93
C SER A 54 -1.48 -3.19 -18.69
N LYS A 55 -1.91 -4.36 -18.24
CA LYS A 55 -1.23 -5.10 -17.17
C LYS A 55 0.26 -5.34 -17.51
N ASP A 56 0.65 -5.13 -18.76
CA ASP A 56 1.97 -5.39 -19.30
C ASP A 56 3.03 -4.36 -18.86
N GLU A 57 2.65 -3.18 -18.37
CA GLU A 57 3.61 -2.15 -17.94
C GLU A 57 4.03 -2.27 -16.46
N TYR A 58 3.23 -2.95 -15.62
CA TYR A 58 3.47 -3.06 -14.18
C TYR A 58 3.36 -4.50 -13.70
N SER A 59 4.43 -5.03 -13.11
CA SER A 59 4.49 -6.40 -12.59
C SER A 59 4.56 -6.43 -11.06
N SER A 60 3.67 -7.20 -10.44
CA SER A 60 3.74 -7.52 -9.01
C SER A 60 4.85 -8.53 -8.75
N ILE A 61 5.72 -8.25 -7.78
CA ILE A 61 6.67 -9.21 -7.21
C ILE A 61 5.97 -10.01 -6.11
N LEU A 62 5.10 -9.38 -5.32
CA LEU A 62 4.37 -10.06 -4.26
C LEU A 62 3.28 -10.94 -4.84
N GLN A 63 3.28 -12.21 -4.44
CA GLN A 63 2.14 -13.12 -4.62
C GLN A 63 1.16 -13.02 -3.45
N GLU A 64 1.65 -12.67 -2.26
CA GLU A 64 0.87 -12.46 -1.03
C GLU A 64 1.33 -11.17 -0.33
N GLU A 65 0.43 -10.46 0.36
CA GLU A 65 0.77 -9.28 1.18
C GLU A 65 1.47 -9.70 2.50
N LYS A 66 2.68 -10.29 2.41
CA LYS A 66 3.49 -10.67 3.57
C LYS A 66 4.96 -10.26 3.41
N SER A 67 5.54 -9.75 4.49
CA SER A 67 6.99 -9.49 4.61
C SER A 67 7.79 -10.79 4.74
N GLY A 68 9.02 -10.82 4.24
CA GLY A 68 9.97 -11.91 4.49
C GLY A 68 10.39 -11.95 5.96
N LEU A 69 10.48 -13.14 6.56
CA LEU A 69 10.70 -13.30 8.00
C LEU A 69 12.12 -13.76 8.37
N GLY A 70 12.99 -13.94 7.38
CA GLY A 70 14.35 -14.40 7.60
C GLY A 70 14.43 -15.89 7.93
N GLU A 71 15.47 -16.26 8.67
CA GLU A 71 15.79 -17.64 9.03
C GLU A 71 15.91 -17.80 10.54
N ILE A 72 15.40 -18.94 11.05
CA ILE A 72 15.54 -19.37 12.44
C ILE A 72 16.15 -20.77 12.45
N SER A 73 17.20 -20.94 13.26
CA SER A 73 17.89 -22.22 13.46
C SER A 73 18.08 -22.49 14.95
N VAL A 74 18.23 -23.77 15.29
CA VAL A 74 18.54 -24.21 16.65
C VAL A 74 20.04 -24.48 16.74
N LEU A 75 20.70 -23.92 17.74
CA LEU A 75 22.14 -24.14 17.95
C LEU A 75 22.41 -25.19 19.04
N ASN A 76 21.46 -25.38 19.95
CA ASN A 76 21.54 -26.36 21.03
C ASN A 76 20.17 -26.55 21.70
N ILE A 77 20.00 -27.61 22.49
CA ILE A 77 18.84 -27.80 23.36
C ILE A 77 19.28 -28.25 24.76
N SER A 78 18.37 -28.12 25.73
CA SER A 78 18.46 -28.79 27.03
C SER A 78 17.11 -29.42 27.34
N PHE A 79 17.12 -30.75 27.42
CA PHE A 79 15.95 -31.56 27.76
C PHE A 79 16.41 -32.73 28.59
N HIS A 80 15.71 -33.00 29.70
CA HIS A 80 16.03 -34.09 30.61
C HIS A 80 14.75 -34.73 31.12
N GLU A 81 14.15 -35.55 30.26
CA GLU A 81 13.09 -36.48 30.65
C GLU A 81 13.34 -37.81 29.93
N ARG A 82 13.30 -38.89 30.70
CA ARG A 82 13.36 -40.24 30.14
C ARG A 82 12.13 -40.50 29.26
N GLY A 83 12.32 -41.28 28.21
CA GLY A 83 11.26 -41.84 27.40
C GLY A 83 10.46 -42.91 28.12
N PHE A 84 9.78 -43.73 27.35
CA PHE A 84 8.99 -44.86 27.82
C PHE A 84 9.78 -46.13 27.58
N ASP A 85 10.25 -46.72 28.67
CA ASP A 85 10.47 -48.15 28.75
C ASP A 85 9.11 -48.82 29.00
N ASN A 86 8.77 -49.78 28.14
CA ASN A 86 7.53 -50.55 28.16
C ASN A 86 6.24 -49.84 27.66
N SER A 87 5.42 -50.61 26.95
CA SER A 87 4.03 -50.29 26.57
C SER A 87 3.13 -51.41 27.12
N SER A 88 1.87 -51.12 27.43
CA SER A 88 0.90 -52.13 27.86
C SER A 88 0.69 -53.28 26.84
N GLN A 89 1.26 -53.16 25.64
CA GLN A 89 1.27 -54.20 24.60
C GLN A 89 2.39 -55.23 24.81
N PHE A 90 3.40 -54.94 25.63
CA PHE A 90 4.54 -55.82 25.93
C PHE A 90 4.59 -56.25 27.40
N ASN A 91 3.43 -56.44 28.04
CA ASN A 91 3.31 -56.85 29.45
C ASN A 91 4.12 -58.11 29.84
N GLU A 92 4.53 -58.93 28.87
CA GLU A 92 5.37 -60.09 29.14
C GLU A 92 6.83 -59.69 29.47
N LEU A 93 7.30 -58.53 29.00
CA LEU A 93 8.62 -57.94 29.31
C LEU A 93 8.66 -57.22 30.67
N ASP A 94 7.50 -56.98 31.31
CA ASP A 94 7.44 -56.33 32.64
C ASP A 94 8.12 -57.15 33.74
N LYS A 95 8.27 -58.46 33.53
CA LYS A 95 8.97 -59.33 34.49
C LYS A 95 10.48 -59.15 34.46
N ASP A 96 11.04 -58.73 33.32
CA ASP A 96 12.47 -58.59 33.12
C ASP A 96 12.93 -57.18 33.50
N ILE A 97 12.12 -56.15 33.24
CA ILE A 97 12.48 -54.76 33.58
C ILE A 97 12.60 -54.57 35.10
N GLY A 98 13.75 -54.02 35.52
CA GLY A 98 14.10 -53.77 36.93
C GLY A 98 14.65 -54.99 37.68
N LYS A 99 14.61 -56.19 37.07
CA LYS A 99 15.19 -57.42 37.60
C LYS A 99 16.35 -57.91 36.73
N ASP A 100 16.06 -58.20 35.47
CA ASP A 100 16.96 -58.80 34.48
C ASP A 100 17.35 -57.80 33.37
N LEU A 101 16.65 -56.67 33.26
CA LEU A 101 16.96 -55.55 32.37
C LEU A 101 16.79 -54.22 33.10
N ASN A 102 17.85 -53.43 33.21
CA ASN A 102 17.81 -52.11 33.84
C ASN A 102 18.26 -51.04 32.85
N ILE A 103 17.34 -50.14 32.49
CA ILE A 103 17.56 -49.05 31.55
C ILE A 103 17.72 -47.75 32.34
N THR A 104 18.89 -47.15 32.25
CA THR A 104 19.18 -45.82 32.81
C THR A 104 19.26 -44.81 31.68
N TYR A 105 18.44 -43.76 31.76
CA TYR A 105 18.53 -42.61 30.85
C TYR A 105 19.73 -41.73 31.24
N ASP A 106 20.66 -41.54 30.32
CA ASP A 106 21.85 -40.71 30.54
C ASP A 106 21.61 -39.25 30.13
N GLY A 107 20.95 -39.04 28.98
CA GLY A 107 20.55 -37.70 28.53
C GLY A 107 20.15 -37.63 27.07
N THR A 108 19.60 -36.48 26.70
CA THR A 108 19.32 -36.10 25.30
C THR A 108 20.25 -34.94 24.93
N SER A 109 20.97 -35.10 23.82
CA SER A 109 21.95 -34.14 23.32
C SER A 109 21.59 -33.66 21.92
N PHE A 110 21.90 -32.40 21.65
CA PHE A 110 21.76 -31.83 20.32
C PHE A 110 22.90 -32.30 19.41
N VAL A 111 22.57 -32.71 18.18
CA VAL A 111 23.57 -33.06 17.16
C VAL A 111 23.71 -31.91 16.16
N GLU A 112 22.63 -31.58 15.45
CA GLU A 112 22.63 -30.51 14.45
C GLU A 112 21.21 -30.03 14.10
N THR A 113 21.10 -28.87 13.45
CA THR A 113 19.87 -28.45 12.77
C THR A 113 19.92 -28.99 11.35
N MET A 114 18.96 -29.85 11.00
CA MET A 114 18.85 -30.45 9.67
C MET A 114 18.17 -29.49 8.69
N VAL A 115 17.14 -28.78 9.16
CA VAL A 115 16.35 -27.85 8.34
C VAL A 115 16.02 -26.61 9.15
N ASN A 116 16.38 -25.43 8.64
CA ASN A 116 16.00 -24.15 9.22
C ASN A 116 14.54 -23.82 8.91
N ALA A 117 13.88 -23.12 9.83
CA ALA A 117 12.65 -22.42 9.48
C ALA A 117 13.01 -21.17 8.70
N SER A 118 12.32 -20.94 7.58
CA SER A 118 12.56 -19.79 6.72
C SER A 118 11.33 -19.38 5.93
N ARG A 119 11.13 -18.07 5.77
CA ARG A 119 10.07 -17.52 4.92
C ARG A 119 10.58 -16.37 4.08
N ASN A 120 10.65 -16.58 2.77
CA ASN A 120 10.97 -15.55 1.79
C ASN A 120 9.91 -15.56 0.67
N TYR A 121 9.05 -14.54 0.68
CA TYR A 121 7.94 -14.41 -0.26
C TYR A 121 8.32 -13.77 -1.61
N LEU A 122 9.58 -13.35 -1.79
CA LEU A 122 10.06 -12.67 -3.00
C LEU A 122 10.73 -13.60 -4.00
N LYS A 123 11.13 -14.79 -3.56
CA LYS A 123 11.87 -15.74 -4.40
C LYS A 123 10.92 -16.82 -4.91
N GLU A 124 10.72 -16.84 -6.22
CA GLU A 124 9.95 -17.88 -6.88
C GLU A 124 10.56 -19.27 -6.62
N GLY A 125 9.72 -20.24 -6.26
CA GLY A 125 10.16 -21.59 -5.88
C GLY A 125 10.82 -21.70 -4.51
N TYR A 126 10.84 -20.64 -3.70
CA TYR A 126 11.29 -20.74 -2.31
C TYR A 126 10.30 -21.53 -1.45
N ILE A 127 10.78 -22.56 -0.77
CA ILE A 127 9.95 -23.39 0.11
C ILE A 127 9.86 -22.70 1.47
N ASN A 128 8.77 -21.99 1.69
CA ASN A 128 8.44 -21.45 3.00
C ASN A 128 8.25 -22.60 4.00
N ASN A 129 8.97 -22.54 5.12
CA ASN A 129 8.97 -23.57 6.15
C ASN A 129 8.88 -22.95 7.53
N ASN A 130 7.90 -23.38 8.33
CA ASN A 130 7.68 -22.90 9.70
C ASN A 130 8.28 -23.83 10.75
N VAL A 131 8.91 -24.92 10.31
CA VAL A 131 9.38 -25.98 11.18
C VAL A 131 10.90 -25.98 11.15
N VAL A 132 11.52 -25.91 12.33
CA VAL A 132 12.93 -26.24 12.47
C VAL A 132 13.01 -27.74 12.74
N ARG A 133 13.69 -28.49 11.88
CA ARG A 133 13.94 -29.92 12.09
C ARG A 133 15.35 -30.09 12.64
N ILE A 134 15.46 -30.72 13.80
CA ILE A 134 16.73 -30.92 14.51
C ILE A 134 17.03 -32.41 14.66
N LYS A 135 18.31 -32.76 14.65
CA LYS A 135 18.82 -34.10 14.93
C LYS A 135 19.25 -34.15 16.39
N LEU A 136 18.68 -35.09 17.14
CA LEU A 136 18.96 -35.33 18.55
C LEU A 136 19.58 -36.71 18.73
N ASN A 137 20.39 -36.86 19.77
CA ASN A 137 20.93 -38.14 20.22
C ASN A 137 20.52 -38.38 21.67
N GLU A 138 19.79 -39.47 21.89
CA GLU A 138 19.37 -39.92 23.20
C GLU A 138 20.16 -41.14 23.64
N THR A 139 20.86 -41.01 24.76
CA THR A 139 21.77 -42.03 25.27
C THR A 139 21.13 -42.80 26.42
N LEU A 140 21.11 -44.11 26.28
CA LEU A 140 20.68 -45.07 27.28
C LEU A 140 21.87 -45.91 27.73
N LEU A 141 21.91 -46.22 29.02
CA LEU A 141 22.81 -47.20 29.62
C LEU A 141 21.98 -48.39 30.06
N VAL A 142 22.28 -49.55 29.49
CA VAL A 142 21.48 -50.76 29.66
C VAL A 142 22.34 -51.81 30.33
N ASN A 143 21.88 -52.29 31.48
CA ASN A 143 22.44 -53.46 32.16
C ASN A 143 21.45 -54.61 31.99
N PHE A 144 21.93 -55.78 31.60
CA PHE A 144 21.10 -56.96 31.42
C PHE A 144 21.71 -58.18 32.10
N ASP A 145 20.85 -59.09 32.56
CA ASP A 145 21.21 -60.40 33.12
C ASP A 145 20.40 -61.48 32.41
N ASN A 146 21.04 -62.19 31.48
CA ASN A 146 20.41 -63.29 30.75
C ASN A 146 20.49 -64.64 31.48
N THR A 147 21.10 -64.70 32.67
CA THR A 147 21.32 -65.95 33.40
C THR A 147 20.09 -66.42 34.19
N THR A 148 19.16 -65.49 34.47
CA THR A 148 17.99 -65.74 35.34
C THR A 148 16.64 -65.59 34.62
N SER A 149 16.65 -65.31 33.32
CA SER A 149 15.46 -64.99 32.53
C SER A 149 14.72 -66.26 32.06
N GLU A 150 13.38 -66.20 31.98
CA GLU A 150 12.54 -67.30 31.48
C GLU A 150 12.68 -67.44 29.95
N GLU A 151 12.68 -68.68 29.42
CA GLU A 151 12.73 -68.94 27.96
C GLU A 151 11.63 -68.16 27.22
N GLY A 152 12.03 -67.27 26.31
CA GLY A 152 11.14 -66.58 25.36
C GLY A 152 10.82 -65.11 25.67
N LEU A 153 11.27 -64.56 26.81
CA LEU A 153 11.03 -63.15 27.19
C LEU A 153 12.31 -62.35 27.47
N ALA A 154 13.37 -63.04 27.86
CA ALA A 154 14.73 -62.52 27.91
C ALA A 154 15.16 -61.97 26.55
N GLY A 155 15.78 -60.80 26.50
CA GLY A 155 16.54 -60.39 25.33
C GLY A 155 16.04 -59.21 24.53
N PHE A 156 14.90 -58.61 24.87
CA PHE A 156 14.41 -57.43 24.15
C PHE A 156 14.48 -56.15 24.97
N LEU A 157 15.01 -55.10 24.35
CA LEU A 157 14.84 -53.72 24.80
C LEU A 157 13.72 -53.07 23.98
N VAL A 158 12.71 -52.53 24.68
CA VAL A 158 11.62 -51.76 24.06
C VAL A 158 11.64 -50.35 24.60
N TYR A 159 11.81 -49.36 23.72
CA TYR A 159 11.98 -47.97 24.12
C TYR A 159 11.35 -46.99 23.13
N LEU A 160 10.76 -45.91 23.65
CA LEU A 160 10.26 -44.79 22.86
C LEU A 160 10.73 -43.48 23.50
N PRO A 161 11.47 -42.61 22.79
CA PRO A 161 11.82 -41.29 23.32
C PRO A 161 10.61 -40.46 23.74
N ARG A 162 10.82 -39.53 24.67
CA ARG A 162 9.74 -38.73 25.26
C ARG A 162 9.14 -37.70 24.28
N LEU A 163 10.00 -37.12 23.43
CA LEU A 163 9.63 -36.12 22.44
C LEU A 163 8.85 -36.74 21.28
N THR A 164 7.90 -36.01 20.70
CA THR A 164 7.04 -36.48 19.59
C THR A 164 6.59 -35.31 18.72
N SER A 165 6.35 -35.45 17.41
CA SER A 165 6.66 -36.61 16.56
C SER A 165 8.16 -36.71 16.29
N ILE A 166 8.68 -37.93 16.20
CA ILE A 166 10.08 -38.21 15.87
C ILE A 166 10.19 -39.19 14.70
N GLU A 167 11.33 -39.13 14.01
CA GLU A 167 11.74 -40.12 13.02
C GLU A 167 13.11 -40.67 13.44
N ILE A 168 13.19 -41.97 13.74
CA ILE A 168 14.47 -42.62 14.09
C ILE A 168 15.32 -42.70 12.82
N LEU A 169 16.55 -42.21 12.92
CA LEU A 169 17.51 -42.13 11.80
C LEU A 169 18.57 -43.22 11.92
N GLU A 170 19.20 -43.32 13.09
CA GLU A 170 20.35 -44.21 13.33
C GLU A 170 20.29 -44.72 14.78
N ILE A 171 20.72 -45.96 15.01
CA ILE A 171 20.85 -46.52 16.37
C ILE A 171 22.25 -47.10 16.49
N TYR A 172 22.95 -46.78 17.58
CA TYR A 172 24.24 -47.35 17.89
C TYR A 172 24.20 -48.15 19.18
N VAL A 173 24.80 -49.34 19.17
CA VAL A 173 24.99 -50.18 20.36
C VAL A 173 26.48 -50.43 20.54
N GLY A 174 27.03 -50.02 21.69
CA GLY A 174 28.46 -50.16 21.98
C GLY A 174 29.39 -49.44 20.99
N GLY A 175 28.86 -48.45 20.25
CA GLY A 175 29.58 -47.71 19.21
C GLY A 175 29.43 -48.26 17.79
N SER A 176 28.79 -49.43 17.61
CA SER A 176 28.47 -50.00 16.30
C SER A 176 27.07 -49.58 15.86
N ILE A 177 26.90 -49.22 14.59
CA ILE A 177 25.59 -48.90 14.02
C ILE A 177 24.79 -50.20 13.82
N LEU A 178 23.51 -50.18 14.20
CA LEU A 178 22.57 -51.25 13.91
C LEU A 178 22.02 -51.12 12.48
N THR A 179 21.88 -52.26 11.81
CA THR A 179 21.19 -52.40 10.53
C THR A 179 19.68 -52.55 10.75
N GLU A 180 18.88 -52.25 9.71
CA GLU A 180 17.41 -52.32 9.80
C GLU A 180 16.86 -53.73 10.11
N ASP A 181 17.67 -54.78 9.93
CA ASP A 181 17.30 -56.16 10.28
C ASP A 181 17.53 -56.49 11.77
N GLU A 182 18.34 -55.68 12.47
CA GLU A 182 18.74 -55.91 13.88
C GLU A 182 17.81 -55.21 14.88
N TYR A 183 16.89 -54.37 14.41
CA TYR A 183 15.86 -53.75 15.24
C TYR A 183 14.54 -53.63 14.47
N SER A 184 13.45 -53.39 15.19
CA SER A 184 12.16 -53.13 14.57
C SER A 184 11.46 -51.95 15.24
N ILE A 185 10.67 -51.22 14.46
CA ILE A 185 9.79 -50.15 14.97
C ILE A 185 8.37 -50.70 15.01
N ALA A 186 7.79 -50.82 16.21
CA ALA A 186 6.43 -51.30 16.40
C ALA A 186 5.39 -50.25 15.97
N ASN A 187 4.11 -50.67 15.86
CA ASN A 187 3.01 -49.81 15.36
C ASN A 187 2.84 -48.47 16.09
N ASP A 188 3.27 -48.39 17.35
CA ASP A 188 3.18 -47.18 18.18
C ASP A 188 4.51 -46.40 18.24
N GLY A 189 5.45 -46.67 17.33
CA GLY A 189 6.74 -45.98 17.22
C GLY A 189 7.84 -46.48 18.17
N PHE A 190 7.55 -47.49 19.01
CA PHE A 190 8.55 -48.07 19.90
C PHE A 190 9.66 -48.78 19.13
N LEU A 191 10.91 -48.45 19.49
CA LEU A 191 12.07 -49.24 19.13
C LEU A 191 12.05 -50.56 19.89
N LYS A 192 12.11 -51.68 19.18
CA LYS A 192 12.34 -53.01 19.72
C LYS A 192 13.68 -53.54 19.21
N PHE A 193 14.60 -53.82 20.13
CA PHE A 193 15.94 -54.32 19.85
C PHE A 193 16.18 -55.65 20.57
N ASP A 194 16.64 -56.68 19.84
CA ASP A 194 16.98 -57.98 20.40
C ASP A 194 18.46 -58.02 20.81
N TYR A 195 18.74 -57.73 22.07
CA TYR A 195 20.10 -57.75 22.58
C TYR A 195 20.60 -59.18 22.88
N PHE A 196 19.71 -60.15 23.08
CA PHE A 196 20.12 -61.55 23.35
C PHE A 196 20.73 -62.18 22.11
N ASP A 197 20.02 -62.09 20.98
CA ASP A 197 20.52 -62.60 19.70
C ASP A 197 21.72 -61.78 19.19
N TYR A 198 21.73 -60.46 19.44
CA TYR A 198 22.82 -59.58 18.96
C TYR A 198 24.17 -59.90 19.62
N PHE A 199 24.19 -60.14 20.94
CA PHE A 199 25.44 -60.42 21.65
C PHE A 199 25.83 -61.91 21.65
N ASP A 200 24.92 -62.81 21.26
CA ASP A 200 25.13 -64.27 21.20
C ASP A 200 25.80 -64.82 22.48
N SER A 201 25.39 -64.28 23.64
CA SER A 201 25.99 -64.61 24.94
C SER A 201 24.94 -64.77 26.03
N PRO A 202 24.90 -65.93 26.72
CA PRO A 202 23.99 -66.19 27.84
C PRO A 202 24.47 -65.56 29.16
N GLU A 203 25.27 -64.49 29.11
CA GLU A 203 25.91 -63.85 30.27
C GLU A 203 25.23 -62.51 30.63
N ASP A 204 25.56 -62.01 31.82
CA ASP A 204 25.24 -60.65 32.25
C ASP A 204 26.19 -59.63 31.59
N GLY A 205 25.67 -58.45 31.28
CA GLY A 205 26.43 -57.46 30.52
C GLY A 205 25.90 -56.04 30.63
N GLN A 206 26.68 -55.12 30.07
CA GLN A 206 26.32 -53.72 29.96
C GLN A 206 26.63 -53.21 28.54
N PHE A 207 25.69 -52.44 27.99
CA PHE A 207 25.94 -51.68 26.76
C PHE A 207 25.36 -50.27 26.86
N SER A 208 25.90 -49.38 26.03
CA SER A 208 25.29 -48.08 25.78
C SER A 208 24.57 -48.12 24.44
N MET A 209 23.34 -47.61 24.42
CA MET A 209 22.56 -47.41 23.21
C MET A 209 22.41 -45.92 22.94
N ASN A 210 22.69 -45.49 21.72
CA ASN A 210 22.47 -44.12 21.25
C ASN A 210 21.39 -44.15 20.19
N ILE A 211 20.25 -43.52 20.47
CA ILE A 211 19.11 -43.43 19.57
C ILE A 211 19.13 -42.04 18.96
N ILE A 212 19.43 -41.99 17.67
CA ILE A 212 19.51 -40.76 16.91
C ILE A 212 18.22 -40.58 16.13
N TYR A 213 17.51 -39.48 16.37
CA TYR A 213 16.23 -39.19 15.74
C TYR A 213 16.10 -37.73 15.30
N SER A 214 15.25 -37.49 14.31
CA SER A 214 14.81 -36.15 13.94
C SER A 214 13.60 -35.73 14.77
N TYR A 215 13.55 -34.45 15.13
CA TYR A 215 12.46 -33.85 15.90
C TYR A 215 12.10 -32.48 15.34
N GLU A 216 10.83 -32.13 15.39
CA GLU A 216 10.29 -30.94 14.76
C GLU A 216 9.83 -29.89 15.78
N LEU A 217 10.33 -28.68 15.63
CA LEU A 217 9.90 -27.50 16.37
C LEU A 217 9.15 -26.56 15.44
N SER A 218 7.89 -26.26 15.74
CA SER A 218 7.03 -25.41 14.91
C SER A 218 7.02 -23.97 15.39
N LEU A 219 7.05 -23.01 14.45
CA LEU A 219 6.87 -21.59 14.72
C LEU A 219 5.41 -21.18 14.50
N ILE A 220 4.72 -20.85 15.58
CA ILE A 220 3.33 -20.43 15.59
C ILE A 220 3.25 -18.91 15.56
N ASN A 221 2.28 -18.36 14.83
CA ASN A 221 2.08 -16.91 14.65
C ASN A 221 3.34 -16.17 14.20
N TRP A 222 4.18 -16.82 13.38
CA TRP A 222 5.40 -16.21 12.87
C TRP A 222 5.08 -15.15 11.82
N LYS A 223 5.32 -13.87 12.16
CA LYS A 223 4.96 -12.71 11.32
C LYS A 223 5.76 -11.44 11.64
N ILE A 224 5.66 -10.48 10.72
CA ILE A 224 6.08 -9.08 10.90
C ILE A 224 4.86 -8.19 10.66
N ASP A 225 4.54 -7.33 11.62
CA ASP A 225 3.48 -6.33 11.51
C ASP A 225 4.07 -4.92 11.55
N GLN A 226 3.59 -4.02 10.68
CA GLN A 226 3.92 -2.59 10.76
C GLN A 226 3.05 -1.92 11.84
N LEU A 227 3.69 -1.20 12.75
CA LEU A 227 3.04 -0.67 13.96
C LEU A 227 2.53 0.77 13.83
N ASN A 228 3.04 1.55 12.88
CA ASN A 228 2.83 3.00 12.83
C ASN A 228 2.26 3.48 11.49
N ILE A 229 1.36 2.70 10.87
CA ILE A 229 0.78 3.04 9.56
C ILE A 229 0.12 4.43 9.59
N ASP A 230 -0.62 4.74 10.65
CA ASP A 230 -1.33 6.01 10.81
C ASP A 230 -0.39 7.22 11.02
N ASP A 231 0.81 7.00 11.56
CA ASP A 231 1.82 8.04 11.76
C ASP A 231 2.55 8.41 10.45
N LEU A 232 2.51 7.55 9.44
CA LEU A 232 3.23 7.73 8.18
C LEU A 232 2.36 8.45 7.14
N VAL A 233 2.24 9.78 7.30
CA VAL A 233 1.46 10.63 6.36
C VAL A 233 2.39 11.28 5.33
N ALA A 234 2.14 11.03 4.04
CA ALA A 234 2.87 11.64 2.95
C ALA A 234 2.32 13.05 2.65
N ASN A 235 3.19 14.05 2.72
CA ASN A 235 2.87 15.45 2.45
C ASN A 235 3.56 15.98 1.17
N GLN A 236 4.41 15.15 0.57
CA GLN A 236 5.20 15.48 -0.61
C GLN A 236 5.19 14.29 -1.57
N SER A 237 5.37 14.56 -2.87
CA SER A 237 5.45 13.51 -3.89
C SER A 237 6.65 12.58 -3.73
N MET A 238 7.65 12.97 -2.94
CA MET A 238 8.80 12.16 -2.54
C MET A 238 9.12 12.49 -1.09
N GLN A 239 9.24 11.48 -0.23
CA GLN A 239 9.45 11.66 1.20
C GLN A 239 10.16 10.45 1.82
N ASN A 240 10.87 10.70 2.92
CA ASN A 240 11.46 9.65 3.72
C ASN A 240 10.53 9.29 4.88
N PHE A 241 10.31 7.99 5.08
CA PHE A 241 9.60 7.45 6.22
C PHE A 241 10.50 6.59 7.08
N THR A 242 10.25 6.62 8.39
CA THR A 242 10.79 5.64 9.34
C THR A 242 9.63 4.81 9.85
N ALA A 243 9.50 3.59 9.31
CA ALA A 243 8.47 2.65 9.70
C ALA A 243 8.93 1.82 10.92
N LYS A 244 7.99 1.51 11.81
CA LYS A 244 8.17 0.67 13.00
C LYS A 244 7.54 -0.70 12.74
N TYR A 245 8.21 -1.76 13.16
CA TYR A 245 7.77 -3.13 12.96
C TYR A 245 7.85 -3.95 14.25
N ALA A 246 6.96 -4.93 14.38
CA ALA A 246 7.00 -5.99 15.38
C ALA A 246 7.19 -7.34 14.69
N TYR A 247 8.27 -8.03 15.02
CA TYR A 247 8.56 -9.40 14.62
C TYR A 247 8.24 -10.34 15.76
N THR A 248 7.35 -11.31 15.53
CA THR A 248 6.85 -12.20 16.58
C THR A 248 6.78 -13.64 16.14
N PHE A 249 7.06 -14.55 17.08
CA PHE A 249 6.71 -15.96 16.97
C PHE A 249 6.62 -16.62 18.35
N LEU A 250 5.88 -17.73 18.40
CA LEU A 250 5.88 -18.69 19.50
C LEU A 250 6.55 -19.97 19.02
N LEU A 251 7.52 -20.49 19.76
CA LEU A 251 8.11 -21.79 19.48
C LEU A 251 7.23 -22.89 20.08
N LYS A 252 6.92 -23.94 19.32
CA LYS A 252 6.10 -25.08 19.76
C LYS A 252 6.86 -26.39 19.56
N GLY A 253 6.82 -27.27 20.55
CA GLY A 253 7.34 -28.63 20.49
C GLY A 253 6.50 -29.56 21.37
N ASN A 254 6.31 -30.82 20.96
CA ASN A 254 5.46 -31.74 21.69
C ASN A 254 6.25 -32.89 22.33
N LYS A 255 5.66 -33.45 23.38
CA LYS A 255 6.11 -34.68 24.04
C LYS A 255 4.89 -35.52 24.41
N PHE A 256 5.09 -36.80 24.69
CA PHE A 256 4.04 -37.60 25.28
C PHE A 256 3.88 -37.30 26.79
N SER A 257 2.65 -37.39 27.29
CA SER A 257 2.32 -37.13 28.69
C SER A 257 2.33 -38.38 29.57
N GLY A 258 2.58 -38.21 30.87
CA GLY A 258 2.36 -39.25 31.87
C GLY A 258 3.34 -40.43 31.74
N ASN A 259 2.85 -41.63 32.02
CA ASN A 259 3.64 -42.87 32.02
C ASN A 259 3.40 -43.77 30.79
N LEU A 260 2.47 -43.40 29.91
CA LEU A 260 2.14 -44.14 28.70
C LEU A 260 2.04 -43.16 27.52
N PRO A 261 2.52 -43.52 26.31
CA PRO A 261 2.50 -42.64 25.14
C PRO A 261 1.11 -42.59 24.49
N THR A 262 0.13 -42.08 25.23
CA THR A 262 -1.30 -42.09 24.82
C THR A 262 -1.82 -40.71 24.44
N SER A 263 -1.23 -39.65 24.99
CA SER A 263 -1.58 -38.27 24.66
C SER A 263 -0.34 -37.40 24.48
N GLU A 264 -0.35 -36.61 23.43
CA GLU A 264 0.64 -35.58 23.16
C GLU A 264 0.31 -34.31 23.96
N ILE A 265 1.31 -33.73 24.58
CA ILE A 265 1.26 -32.47 25.32
C ILE A 265 2.43 -31.58 24.92
N GLU A 266 2.41 -30.33 25.35
CA GLU A 266 3.47 -29.38 25.11
C GLU A 266 4.74 -29.75 25.91
N ALA A 267 5.89 -29.70 25.24
CA ALA A 267 7.20 -29.95 25.83
C ALA A 267 7.75 -28.71 26.56
N ASP A 268 7.05 -28.23 27.59
CA ASP A 268 7.36 -26.98 28.31
C ASP A 268 8.75 -26.95 28.98
N ASN A 269 9.34 -28.12 29.20
CA ASN A 269 10.66 -28.28 29.82
C ASN A 269 11.80 -28.43 28.80
N LEU A 270 11.51 -28.33 27.50
CA LEU A 270 12.51 -28.32 26.44
C LEU A 270 13.04 -26.90 26.25
N ASN A 271 14.23 -26.61 26.78
CA ASN A 271 14.90 -25.33 26.55
C ASN A 271 15.67 -25.36 25.23
N VAL A 272 15.62 -24.27 24.48
CA VAL A 272 16.16 -24.19 23.12
C VAL A 272 17.05 -22.97 22.98
N ASN A 273 18.23 -23.18 22.38
CA ASN A 273 19.10 -22.10 21.94
C ASN A 273 18.82 -21.80 20.47
N LEU A 274 18.43 -20.56 20.18
CA LEU A 274 17.97 -20.11 18.87
C LEU A 274 18.90 -19.07 18.27
N LEU A 275 19.15 -19.19 16.97
CA LEU A 275 19.69 -18.10 16.17
C LEU A 275 18.60 -17.58 15.24
N VAL A 276 18.19 -16.33 15.46
CA VAL A 276 17.20 -15.60 14.66
C VAL A 276 17.93 -14.60 13.77
N SER A 277 17.78 -14.74 12.45
CA SER A 277 18.44 -13.89 11.46
C SER A 277 17.42 -13.26 10.53
N LEU A 278 17.16 -11.96 10.71
CA LEU A 278 16.24 -11.22 9.84
C LEU A 278 16.89 -10.95 8.47
N PHE A 279 16.07 -10.88 7.42
CA PHE A 279 16.51 -10.32 6.14
C PHE A 279 16.81 -8.83 6.28
N ASP A 280 17.66 -8.33 5.38
CA ASP A 280 18.03 -6.91 5.31
C ASP A 280 18.55 -6.31 6.62
N HIS A 281 19.13 -7.14 7.50
CA HIS A 281 19.56 -6.76 8.85
C HIS A 281 20.43 -5.49 8.88
N GLN A 282 21.20 -5.22 7.83
CA GLN A 282 22.00 -3.99 7.68
C GLN A 282 21.18 -2.70 7.50
N LEU A 283 19.89 -2.79 7.17
CA LEU A 283 18.95 -1.66 6.96
C LEU A 283 17.94 -1.52 8.12
N LEU A 284 18.03 -2.37 9.13
CA LEU A 284 17.14 -2.36 10.30
C LEU A 284 17.81 -1.63 11.46
N ASN A 285 17.06 -0.87 12.26
CA ASN A 285 17.60 0.00 13.30
C ASN A 285 16.74 -0.01 14.56
N ASN A 286 17.27 0.50 15.67
CA ASN A 286 16.54 0.72 16.93
C ASN A 286 15.82 -0.55 17.43
N PHE A 287 16.58 -1.63 17.60
CA PHE A 287 16.04 -2.89 18.06
C PHE A 287 15.62 -2.84 19.53
N SER A 288 14.48 -3.45 19.84
CA SER A 288 14.01 -3.71 21.20
C SER A 288 13.50 -5.14 21.27
N LEU A 289 14.22 -5.98 22.01
CA LEU A 289 13.91 -7.40 22.20
C LEU A 289 13.15 -7.59 23.50
N ALA A 290 12.09 -8.39 23.45
CA ALA A 290 11.42 -8.94 24.61
C ALA A 290 11.29 -10.46 24.46
N LEU A 291 11.64 -11.16 25.52
CA LEU A 291 11.47 -12.61 25.64
C LEU A 291 10.41 -12.84 26.72
N ASN A 292 9.37 -13.61 26.41
CA ASN A 292 8.32 -13.96 27.39
C ASN A 292 7.62 -12.72 27.98
N SER A 293 7.45 -11.69 27.14
CA SER A 293 6.92 -10.38 27.53
C SER A 293 7.80 -9.55 28.48
N GLU A 294 9.01 -10.00 28.80
CA GLU A 294 10.00 -9.24 29.54
C GLU A 294 10.97 -8.56 28.58
N GLN A 295 11.06 -7.23 28.66
CA GLN A 295 11.97 -6.45 27.84
C GLN A 295 13.41 -6.66 28.30
N ILE A 296 14.31 -6.90 27.33
CA ILE A 296 15.74 -7.07 27.58
C ILE A 296 16.44 -5.72 27.51
N ASP A 297 17.03 -5.28 28.62
CA ASP A 297 17.72 -3.98 28.71
C ASP A 297 19.02 -3.95 27.87
N ASN A 298 19.82 -5.02 27.91
CA ASN A 298 21.13 -5.10 27.24
C ASN A 298 21.09 -6.01 26.01
N ILE A 299 20.38 -5.56 24.98
CA ILE A 299 20.17 -6.32 23.73
C ILE A 299 21.48 -6.70 23.01
N GLU A 300 22.55 -5.92 23.17
CA GLU A 300 23.86 -6.17 22.57
C GLU A 300 24.44 -7.53 22.97
N ASN A 301 24.12 -8.03 24.18
CA ASN A 301 24.57 -9.34 24.65
C ASN A 301 23.97 -10.50 23.83
N TYR A 302 22.86 -10.25 23.14
CA TYR A 302 22.15 -11.22 22.31
C TYR A 302 22.51 -11.05 20.83
N GLN A 303 23.13 -9.93 20.43
CA GLN A 303 23.48 -9.68 19.04
C GLN A 303 24.83 -10.32 18.70
N VAL A 304 24.81 -11.38 17.89
CA VAL A 304 26.05 -12.00 17.36
C VAL A 304 26.62 -11.15 16.22
N SER A 305 25.72 -10.58 15.43
CA SER A 305 25.99 -9.52 14.48
C SER A 305 24.76 -8.62 14.41
N TYR A 306 24.90 -7.46 13.79
CA TYR A 306 23.78 -6.52 13.67
C TYR A 306 22.55 -7.20 13.04
N GLY A 307 21.38 -7.10 13.71
CA GLY A 307 20.13 -7.76 13.33
C GLY A 307 20.13 -9.30 13.29
N LYS A 308 21.13 -9.96 13.91
CA LYS A 308 21.12 -11.41 14.19
C LYS A 308 21.19 -11.65 15.69
N PHE A 309 20.20 -12.35 16.21
CA PHE A 309 20.01 -12.55 17.64
C PHE A 309 20.21 -14.01 18.02
N ASN A 310 21.06 -14.26 19.01
CA ASN A 310 21.29 -15.56 19.61
C ASN A 310 20.66 -15.59 21.00
N ILE A 311 19.65 -16.43 21.17
CA ILE A 311 18.98 -16.66 22.45
C ILE A 311 19.59 -17.92 23.05
N SER A 312 20.28 -17.77 24.18
CA SER A 312 21.05 -18.85 24.78
C SER A 312 20.18 -19.77 25.63
N LEU A 313 20.66 -20.98 25.93
CA LEU A 313 19.98 -21.88 26.87
C LEU A 313 19.78 -21.27 28.27
N LYS A 314 20.64 -20.32 28.67
CA LYS A 314 20.57 -19.68 30.01
C LYS A 314 19.38 -18.75 30.14
N ASP A 315 18.86 -18.27 29.02
CA ASP A 315 17.69 -17.40 28.98
C ASP A 315 16.39 -18.16 29.23
N SER A 316 16.47 -19.49 29.45
CA SER A 316 15.33 -20.37 29.73
C SER A 316 14.21 -20.24 28.70
N PHE A 317 14.59 -20.02 27.43
CA PHE A 317 13.66 -19.97 26.31
C PHE A 317 13.20 -21.39 25.99
N SER A 318 12.02 -21.74 26.50
CA SER A 318 11.45 -23.08 26.38
C SER A 318 10.53 -23.20 25.17
N ALA A 319 10.43 -24.40 24.61
CA ALA A 319 9.36 -24.73 23.69
C ALA A 319 8.01 -24.56 24.42
N ASN A 320 7.05 -23.91 23.75
CA ASN A 320 5.65 -23.70 24.13
C ASN A 320 5.35 -22.64 25.19
N SER A 321 6.25 -22.36 26.14
CA SER A 321 6.01 -21.29 27.13
C SER A 321 6.71 -19.98 26.77
N SER A 322 7.51 -19.95 25.70
CA SER A 322 8.33 -18.80 25.36
C SER A 322 7.96 -18.08 24.06
N ILE A 323 7.79 -16.76 24.17
CA ILE A 323 7.44 -15.86 23.07
C ILE A 323 8.64 -15.01 22.72
N PHE A 324 8.98 -14.97 21.43
CA PHE A 324 9.97 -14.04 20.91
C PHE A 324 9.27 -12.81 20.33
N HIS A 325 9.66 -11.63 20.80
CA HIS A 325 9.13 -10.36 20.30
C HIS A 325 10.28 -9.38 20.04
N LEU A 326 10.45 -8.94 18.80
CA LEU A 326 11.47 -7.97 18.42
C LEU A 326 10.82 -6.79 17.71
N ASN A 327 10.89 -5.62 18.33
CA ASN A 327 10.56 -4.37 17.67
C ASN A 327 11.80 -3.80 16.99
N PHE A 328 11.62 -3.19 15.82
CA PHE A 328 12.68 -2.46 15.13
C PHE A 328 12.08 -1.40 14.22
N THR A 329 12.96 -0.57 13.65
CA THR A 329 12.63 0.46 12.67
C THR A 329 13.38 0.24 11.37
N SER A 330 12.81 0.70 10.26
CA SER A 330 13.56 0.83 9.03
C SER A 330 13.14 2.09 8.26
N ASN A 331 14.06 2.56 7.44
CA ASN A 331 13.87 3.77 6.64
C ASN A 331 13.53 3.41 5.21
N PHE A 332 12.56 4.13 4.66
CA PHE A 332 12.12 4.02 3.28
C PHE A 332 12.13 5.39 2.63
N VAL A 333 12.51 5.44 1.36
CA VAL A 333 12.29 6.58 0.48
C VAL A 333 11.15 6.22 -0.43
N ILE A 334 10.03 6.94 -0.32
CA ILE A 334 8.85 6.73 -1.17
C ILE A 334 8.76 7.81 -2.25
N ALA A 335 8.08 7.49 -3.34
CA ALA A 335 7.67 8.48 -4.31
C ALA A 335 6.32 8.11 -4.96
N PHE A 336 5.59 9.12 -5.41
CA PHE A 336 4.53 8.94 -6.41
C PHE A 336 5.15 9.14 -7.79
N GLN A 337 5.02 8.15 -8.68
CA GLN A 337 5.45 8.29 -10.07
C GLN A 337 4.54 9.28 -10.80
N ASP A 338 5.14 10.07 -11.70
CA ASP A 338 4.46 11.07 -12.53
C ASP A 338 3.43 11.95 -11.78
N PRO A 339 3.80 12.57 -10.64
CA PRO A 339 2.86 13.29 -9.81
C PRO A 339 2.33 14.50 -10.57
N VAL A 340 1.02 14.59 -10.75
CA VAL A 340 0.38 15.72 -11.43
C VAL A 340 0.22 16.86 -10.44
N ARG A 341 1.28 17.66 -10.26
CA ARG A 341 1.30 18.82 -9.35
C ARG A 341 0.86 18.42 -7.93
N TYR A 342 -0.26 18.96 -7.45
CA TYR A 342 -0.76 18.74 -6.09
C TYR A 342 -1.70 17.54 -5.97
N SER A 343 -2.23 16.98 -7.07
CA SER A 343 -3.11 15.80 -6.99
C SER A 343 -2.32 14.49 -6.85
N TRP A 344 -1.00 14.52 -7.13
CA TRP A 344 -0.09 13.36 -7.16
C TRP A 344 -0.60 12.18 -7.99
N ALA A 345 -1.52 12.46 -8.92
CA ALA A 345 -2.29 11.44 -9.61
C ALA A 345 -2.77 11.92 -10.97
N ILE A 346 -2.85 10.98 -11.90
CA ILE A 346 -3.53 11.18 -13.18
C ILE A 346 -5.04 11.19 -12.90
N ASP A 347 -5.76 12.08 -13.58
CA ASP A 347 -7.21 12.18 -13.45
C ASP A 347 -7.88 12.10 -14.81
N ARG A 348 -8.89 11.23 -14.94
CA ARG A 348 -9.58 11.00 -16.23
C ARG A 348 -11.08 10.81 -16.07
N LEU A 349 -11.84 11.25 -17.06
CA LEU A 349 -13.26 10.96 -17.22
C LEU A 349 -13.44 9.57 -17.83
N VAL A 350 -14.24 8.71 -17.20
CA VAL A 350 -14.38 7.29 -17.60
C VAL A 350 -15.79 6.88 -17.99
N SER A 351 -16.81 7.54 -17.45
CA SER A 351 -18.21 7.24 -17.78
C SER A 351 -19.07 8.49 -17.62
N GLY A 352 -20.02 8.66 -18.52
CA GLY A 352 -20.88 9.84 -18.57
C GLY A 352 -20.06 11.13 -18.66
N ASN A 353 -20.57 12.18 -18.01
CA ASN A 353 -19.91 13.48 -17.95
C ASN A 353 -19.38 13.82 -16.53
N ASN A 354 -19.60 12.93 -15.56
CA ASN A 354 -19.37 13.15 -14.13
C ASN A 354 -18.54 12.06 -13.45
N ILE A 355 -18.44 10.84 -13.99
CA ILE A 355 -17.67 9.77 -13.33
C ILE A 355 -16.21 9.81 -13.76
N ARG A 356 -15.33 9.99 -12.78
CA ARG A 356 -13.90 10.15 -12.98
C ARG A 356 -13.12 9.08 -12.24
N GLU A 357 -11.90 8.81 -12.71
CA GLU A 357 -10.93 7.95 -12.06
C GLU A 357 -9.66 8.74 -11.78
N ARG A 358 -9.24 8.73 -10.52
CA ARG A 358 -7.95 9.26 -10.08
C ARG A 358 -6.99 8.12 -9.79
N ILE A 359 -5.78 8.22 -10.34
CA ILE A 359 -4.86 7.09 -10.44
C ILE A 359 -3.51 7.48 -9.87
N TYR A 360 -3.10 6.75 -8.83
CA TYR A 360 -1.90 7.00 -8.07
C TYR A 360 -0.87 5.90 -8.34
N PHE A 361 0.40 6.28 -8.29
CA PHE A 361 1.53 5.39 -8.55
C PHE A 361 2.55 5.44 -7.41
N PRO A 362 2.17 5.02 -6.19
CA PRO A 362 3.13 4.96 -5.11
C PRO A 362 4.19 3.89 -5.39
N GLN A 363 5.43 4.18 -5.04
CA GLN A 363 6.56 3.27 -5.14
C GLN A 363 7.56 3.49 -3.99
N ILE A 364 8.35 2.46 -3.71
CA ILE A 364 9.52 2.56 -2.83
C ILE A 364 10.76 2.70 -3.72
N LEU A 365 11.47 3.81 -3.55
CA LEU A 365 12.73 4.10 -4.25
C LEU A 365 13.93 3.51 -3.53
N GLU A 366 13.91 3.49 -2.21
CA GLU A 366 14.96 2.91 -1.37
C GLU A 366 14.34 2.34 -0.09
N GLY A 367 14.90 1.24 0.42
CA GLY A 367 14.46 0.58 1.65
C GLY A 367 14.83 -0.91 1.66
N PRO A 368 14.48 -1.64 2.73
CA PRO A 368 14.60 -3.10 2.77
C PRO A 368 13.79 -3.77 1.66
N GLU A 369 14.36 -4.81 1.07
CA GLU A 369 13.69 -5.57 0.00
C GLU A 369 12.56 -6.43 0.56
N HIS A 370 12.71 -6.95 1.79
CA HIS A 370 11.82 -7.96 2.37
C HIS A 370 10.73 -7.42 3.29
N LEU A 371 10.63 -6.09 3.47
CA LEU A 371 9.61 -5.48 4.33
C LEU A 371 8.54 -4.76 3.51
N LEU A 372 7.29 -5.01 3.86
CA LEU A 372 6.17 -4.25 3.33
C LEU A 372 6.06 -2.88 4.00
N LEU A 373 5.67 -1.89 3.22
CA LEU A 373 5.34 -0.55 3.68
C LEU A 373 3.91 -0.20 3.28
N LYS A 374 3.10 0.20 4.26
CA LYS A 374 1.87 0.98 4.04
C LYS A 374 2.08 2.37 4.62
N PHE A 375 1.55 3.36 3.94
CA PHE A 375 1.50 4.73 4.45
C PHE A 375 0.18 5.36 4.07
N THR A 376 -0.09 6.54 4.62
CA THR A 376 -1.30 7.29 4.33
C THR A 376 -0.96 8.58 3.61
N PHE A 377 -1.91 9.12 2.86
CA PHE A 377 -1.81 10.47 2.33
C PHE A 377 -3.18 11.10 2.24
N TYR A 378 -3.17 12.42 2.24
CA TYR A 378 -4.38 13.22 2.27
C TYR A 378 -4.89 13.49 0.85
N GLN A 379 -6.17 13.22 0.61
CA GLN A 379 -6.84 13.56 -0.64
C GLN A 379 -7.98 14.55 -0.40
N GLU A 380 -7.68 15.82 -0.66
CA GLU A 380 -8.54 16.95 -0.28
C GLU A 380 -9.77 17.13 -1.17
N THR A 381 -9.75 16.63 -2.42
CA THR A 381 -10.79 16.98 -3.41
C THR A 381 -11.75 15.84 -3.72
N ILE A 382 -11.67 14.74 -3.00
CA ILE A 382 -12.61 13.62 -3.16
C ILE A 382 -13.18 13.39 -1.78
N GLU A 383 -14.48 13.62 -1.64
CA GLU A 383 -15.22 13.33 -0.42
C GLU A 383 -15.66 11.86 -0.43
N ASP A 384 -15.84 11.29 0.76
CA ASP A 384 -16.22 9.89 0.96
C ASP A 384 -17.50 9.51 0.19
N GLU A 385 -18.51 10.38 0.25
CA GLU A 385 -19.80 10.20 -0.43
C GLU A 385 -19.71 10.19 -1.96
N GLN A 386 -18.61 10.72 -2.53
CA GLN A 386 -18.38 10.75 -3.98
C GLN A 386 -17.76 9.46 -4.49
N ILE A 387 -17.25 8.58 -3.62
CA ILE A 387 -16.47 7.42 -4.04
C ILE A 387 -17.42 6.29 -4.48
N ASP A 388 -17.27 5.87 -5.74
CA ASP A 388 -17.98 4.72 -6.29
C ASP A 388 -17.24 3.42 -6.00
N ASP A 389 -15.92 3.43 -6.19
CA ASP A 389 -15.09 2.23 -6.15
C ASP A 389 -13.61 2.57 -5.93
N ILE A 390 -12.89 1.68 -5.26
CA ILE A 390 -11.44 1.74 -5.11
C ILE A 390 -10.86 0.38 -5.41
N SER A 391 -9.86 0.33 -6.28
CA SER A 391 -9.16 -0.89 -6.61
C SER A 391 -7.69 -0.64 -6.89
N SER A 392 -6.85 -1.66 -6.65
CA SER A 392 -5.46 -1.64 -7.07
C SER A 392 -5.22 -2.64 -8.20
N GLN A 393 -4.28 -2.33 -9.08
CA GLN A 393 -3.93 -3.19 -10.21
C GLN A 393 -3.44 -4.58 -9.76
N PHE A 394 -2.83 -4.67 -8.58
CA PHE A 394 -2.34 -5.91 -7.98
C PHE A 394 -3.37 -6.60 -7.06
N ASN A 395 -4.62 -6.16 -7.06
CA ASN A 395 -5.69 -6.65 -6.16
C ASN A 395 -5.34 -6.59 -4.66
N ARG A 396 -4.43 -5.69 -4.29
CA ARG A 396 -4.09 -5.36 -2.91
C ARG A 396 -5.12 -4.42 -2.32
N ILE A 397 -5.32 -4.55 -1.01
CA ILE A 397 -6.33 -3.78 -0.28
C ILE A 397 -5.89 -2.31 -0.20
N VAL A 398 -6.80 -1.42 -0.56
CA VAL A 398 -6.69 0.04 -0.41
C VAL A 398 -7.88 0.48 0.43
N ASN A 399 -7.61 1.15 1.55
CA ASN A 399 -8.65 1.64 2.45
C ASN A 399 -8.66 3.16 2.43
N HIS A 400 -9.79 3.74 2.81
CA HIS A 400 -9.92 5.17 3.04
C HIS A 400 -10.75 5.41 4.29
N LEU A 401 -10.56 6.58 4.89
CA LEU A 401 -11.37 7.08 5.98
C LEU A 401 -11.78 8.53 5.69
N PRO A 402 -13.04 8.93 5.97
CA PRO A 402 -13.44 10.32 5.92
C PRO A 402 -12.69 11.12 6.99
N ILE A 403 -12.31 12.36 6.66
CA ILE A 403 -11.51 13.18 7.58
C ILE A 403 -12.30 13.62 8.81
N SER A 404 -13.63 13.67 8.71
CA SER A 404 -14.51 13.96 9.84
C SER A 404 -14.37 12.95 10.99
N GLU A 405 -13.78 11.79 10.73
CA GLU A 405 -13.50 10.76 11.74
C GLU A 405 -12.10 10.88 12.38
N ILE A 406 -11.29 11.86 11.96
CA ILE A 406 -9.93 12.12 12.47
C ILE A 406 -9.99 13.29 13.48
N GLU A 407 -9.33 13.14 14.64
CA GLU A 407 -9.39 14.13 15.75
C GLU A 407 -8.62 15.45 15.49
N GLU A 408 -7.95 15.62 14.34
CA GLU A 408 -7.13 16.81 14.02
C GLU A 408 -7.87 17.84 13.15
N PRO A 409 -7.76 19.16 13.42
CA PRO A 409 -8.78 20.11 13.00
C PRO A 409 -8.23 21.15 12.02
N TYR A 410 -8.14 20.87 10.72
CA TYR A 410 -7.87 21.95 9.74
C TYR A 410 -8.57 21.85 8.39
N ILE A 411 -9.15 20.70 8.01
CA ILE A 411 -9.85 20.58 6.72
C ILE A 411 -11.05 19.63 6.90
N ASN A 412 -12.27 20.15 6.84
CA ASN A 412 -13.49 19.37 7.09
C ASN A 412 -13.94 18.53 5.86
N GLN A 413 -13.12 18.40 4.82
CA GLN A 413 -13.52 17.86 3.51
C GLN A 413 -12.40 17.05 2.85
N GLY A 414 -12.74 15.89 2.28
CA GLY A 414 -11.79 14.96 1.64
C GLY A 414 -11.74 13.59 2.31
N ILE A 415 -10.70 12.82 2.00
CA ILE A 415 -10.42 11.49 2.58
C ILE A 415 -8.94 11.31 2.94
N LEU A 416 -8.67 10.49 3.96
CA LEU A 416 -7.36 9.91 4.21
C LEU A 416 -7.28 8.57 3.47
N VAL A 417 -6.28 8.40 2.60
CA VAL A 417 -6.11 7.19 1.79
C VAL A 417 -4.95 6.36 2.35
N TYR A 418 -5.22 5.11 2.70
CA TYR A 418 -4.22 4.10 3.03
C TYR A 418 -3.76 3.42 1.75
N THR A 419 -2.47 3.56 1.42
CA THR A 419 -1.92 2.95 0.21
C THR A 419 -2.03 1.41 0.26
N PRO A 420 -2.04 0.74 -0.90
CA PRO A 420 -1.80 -0.70 -0.93
C PRO A 420 -0.44 -1.03 -0.28
N SER A 421 -0.26 -2.29 0.15
CA SER A 421 1.06 -2.79 0.59
C SER A 421 2.08 -2.57 -0.53
N LEU A 422 3.16 -1.85 -0.24
CA LEU A 422 4.26 -1.62 -1.17
C LEU A 422 5.47 -2.44 -0.75
N ILE A 423 6.31 -2.77 -1.73
CA ILE A 423 7.60 -3.40 -1.50
C ILE A 423 8.65 -2.82 -2.45
N PHE A 424 9.90 -2.84 -2.01
CA PHE A 424 11.00 -2.41 -2.86
C PHE A 424 11.20 -3.37 -4.04
N GLY A 425 11.60 -2.83 -5.19
CA GLY A 425 11.76 -3.57 -6.44
C GLY A 425 10.52 -3.57 -7.34
N GLU A 426 9.33 -3.30 -6.80
CA GLU A 426 8.15 -3.07 -7.63
C GLU A 426 8.15 -1.67 -8.22
N TYR A 427 8.10 -1.60 -9.55
CA TYR A 427 8.08 -0.33 -10.28
C TYR A 427 6.68 0.29 -10.24
N GLY A 428 6.26 0.76 -9.07
CA GLY A 428 4.92 1.32 -8.84
C GLY A 428 3.87 0.25 -8.52
N CYS A 429 2.97 0.59 -7.61
CA CYS A 429 1.76 -0.19 -7.33
C CYS A 429 0.52 0.65 -7.66
N PRO A 430 0.07 0.67 -8.92
CA PRO A 430 -1.03 1.54 -9.34
C PRO A 430 -2.33 1.20 -8.61
N PHE A 431 -3.01 2.23 -8.14
CA PHE A 431 -4.37 2.10 -7.63
C PHE A 431 -5.25 3.28 -8.05
N THR A 432 -6.55 3.00 -8.15
CA THR A 432 -7.55 3.93 -8.68
C THR A 432 -8.62 4.20 -7.65
N ILE A 433 -9.02 5.46 -7.54
CA ILE A 433 -10.24 5.90 -6.86
C ILE A 433 -11.19 6.38 -7.94
N ARG A 434 -12.31 5.68 -8.12
CA ARG A 434 -13.41 6.10 -8.99
C ARG A 434 -14.39 6.93 -8.18
N TYR A 435 -14.73 8.11 -8.68
CA TYR A 435 -15.56 9.05 -7.96
C TYR A 435 -16.49 9.86 -8.88
N GLU A 436 -17.61 10.32 -8.33
CA GLU A 436 -18.56 11.20 -9.00
C GLU A 436 -18.21 12.67 -8.75
N ALA A 437 -17.94 13.41 -9.83
CA ALA A 437 -17.78 14.86 -9.80
C ALA A 437 -19.14 15.55 -9.85
N THR A 438 -19.51 16.26 -8.78
CA THR A 438 -20.87 16.77 -8.57
C THR A 438 -21.01 18.29 -8.69
N ASN A 439 -19.90 19.04 -8.76
CA ASN A 439 -19.97 20.50 -8.69
C ASN A 439 -20.25 21.18 -10.02
N ASP A 440 -20.98 22.28 -9.95
CA ASP A 440 -21.20 23.17 -11.09
C ASP A 440 -20.51 24.52 -10.84
N LEU A 441 -19.77 25.01 -11.83
CA LEU A 441 -19.19 26.36 -11.83
C LEU A 441 -19.86 27.23 -12.88
N ARG A 442 -20.47 28.32 -12.42
CA ARG A 442 -21.05 29.38 -13.22
C ARG A 442 -20.17 30.61 -13.16
N ILE A 443 -19.61 30.98 -14.30
CA ILE A 443 -18.68 32.09 -14.44
C ILE A 443 -19.40 33.20 -15.21
N ILE A 444 -19.53 34.38 -14.60
CA ILE A 444 -20.14 35.56 -15.22
C ILE A 444 -19.06 36.61 -15.42
N ILE A 445 -18.72 36.88 -16.68
CA ILE A 445 -17.67 37.82 -17.07
C ILE A 445 -18.30 39.16 -17.41
N THR A 446 -17.84 40.20 -16.74
CA THR A 446 -18.33 41.56 -16.94
C THR A 446 -17.21 42.53 -17.29
N ASP A 447 -17.57 43.70 -17.79
CA ASP A 447 -16.68 44.86 -17.83
C ASP A 447 -16.53 45.52 -16.45
N ASN A 448 -15.89 46.68 -16.46
CA ASN A 448 -15.64 47.51 -15.28
C ASN A 448 -16.88 48.26 -14.76
N ILE A 449 -18.01 48.21 -15.46
CA ILE A 449 -19.30 48.78 -15.04
C ILE A 449 -20.37 47.68 -14.86
N ASN A 450 -19.94 46.43 -14.67
CA ASN A 450 -20.78 45.25 -14.46
C ASN A 450 -21.74 44.92 -15.61
N MET A 451 -21.40 45.28 -16.85
CA MET A 451 -22.11 44.81 -18.04
C MET A 451 -21.52 43.48 -18.52
N PRO A 452 -22.36 42.51 -18.91
CA PRO A 452 -21.89 41.21 -19.38
C PRO A 452 -21.07 41.32 -20.67
N LEU A 453 -19.99 40.54 -20.75
CA LEU A 453 -19.12 40.46 -21.92
C LEU A 453 -19.25 39.11 -22.61
N TRP A 454 -19.78 39.13 -23.82
CA TRP A 454 -19.98 37.95 -24.65
C TRP A 454 -18.81 37.71 -25.61
N ASN A 455 -18.72 36.49 -26.15
CA ASN A 455 -17.71 36.07 -27.13
C ASN A 455 -16.26 36.26 -26.65
N LEU A 456 -16.02 35.90 -25.39
CA LEU A 456 -14.70 35.79 -24.79
C LEU A 456 -14.33 34.31 -24.66
N ASP A 457 -13.11 33.97 -25.07
CA ASP A 457 -12.60 32.61 -24.95
C ASP A 457 -12.08 32.39 -23.53
N VAL A 458 -12.37 31.23 -22.95
CA VAL A 458 -11.99 30.90 -21.59
C VAL A 458 -11.27 29.56 -21.55
N GLN A 459 -10.13 29.56 -20.89
CA GLN A 459 -9.34 28.37 -20.60
C GLN A 459 -9.29 28.13 -19.10
N ILE A 460 -9.46 26.87 -18.72
CA ILE A 460 -9.57 26.46 -17.33
C ILE A 460 -8.44 25.53 -17.00
N PHE A 461 -7.87 25.74 -15.82
CA PHE A 461 -6.78 24.96 -15.29
C PHE A 461 -7.21 24.39 -13.95
N TYR A 462 -6.96 23.10 -13.77
CA TYR A 462 -7.12 22.38 -12.50
C TYR A 462 -5.73 21.97 -12.04
N TYR A 463 -5.35 22.36 -10.81
CA TYR A 463 -3.97 22.23 -10.32
C TYR A 463 -2.89 22.76 -11.28
N ASN A 464 -3.13 23.91 -11.92
CA ASN A 464 -2.25 24.53 -12.92
C ASN A 464 -1.99 23.70 -14.20
N THR A 465 -2.76 22.65 -14.42
CA THR A 465 -2.78 21.87 -15.67
C THR A 465 -4.09 22.14 -16.40
N VAL A 466 -4.09 22.18 -17.73
CA VAL A 466 -5.32 22.45 -18.51
C VAL A 466 -6.37 21.40 -18.16
N TYR A 467 -7.55 21.87 -17.72
CA TYR A 467 -8.64 21.00 -17.33
C TYR A 467 -9.23 20.28 -18.54
N GLY A 468 -9.57 19.01 -18.36
CA GLY A 468 -9.88 18.12 -19.46
C GLY A 468 -10.53 16.81 -19.05
N THR A 469 -10.87 16.01 -20.06
CA THR A 469 -11.31 14.61 -19.88
C THR A 469 -10.15 13.70 -19.49
N TYR A 470 -8.90 14.17 -19.64
CA TYR A 470 -7.70 13.49 -19.19
C TYR A 470 -6.66 14.53 -18.77
N ILE A 471 -6.08 14.36 -17.58
CA ILE A 471 -5.13 15.28 -16.96
C ILE A 471 -3.90 14.50 -16.48
N SER A 472 -2.77 14.70 -17.16
CA SER A 472 -1.45 14.23 -16.71
C SER A 472 -0.37 15.29 -16.98
N ASN A 473 0.86 15.04 -16.51
CA ASN A 473 2.00 15.91 -16.81
C ASN A 473 2.38 15.91 -18.30
N ASN A 474 2.23 14.77 -18.97
CA ASN A 474 2.69 14.57 -20.33
C ASN A 474 1.60 14.86 -21.37
N PHE A 475 0.34 14.71 -20.99
CA PHE A 475 -0.78 14.81 -21.91
C PHE A 475 -2.01 15.38 -21.21
N THR A 476 -2.69 16.30 -21.88
CA THR A 476 -4.02 16.77 -21.48
C THR A 476 -4.96 16.64 -22.65
N GLN A 477 -6.15 16.11 -22.41
CA GLN A 477 -7.24 16.17 -23.37
C GLN A 477 -8.20 17.27 -22.92
N PRO A 478 -8.03 18.51 -23.40
CA PRO A 478 -8.84 19.63 -22.93
C PRO A 478 -10.30 19.43 -23.29
N ILE A 479 -11.19 20.04 -22.50
CA ILE A 479 -12.58 20.24 -22.92
C ILE A 479 -12.66 21.21 -24.09
N ALA A 480 -13.77 21.17 -24.84
CA ALA A 480 -14.00 22.09 -25.95
C ALA A 480 -13.82 23.56 -25.50
N PRO A 481 -13.28 24.45 -26.37
CA PRO A 481 -13.12 25.86 -26.03
C PRO A 481 -14.42 26.45 -25.50
N LEU A 482 -14.31 27.13 -24.35
CA LEU A 482 -15.46 27.73 -23.69
C LEU A 482 -15.58 29.18 -24.14
N VAL A 483 -16.77 29.55 -24.61
CA VAL A 483 -17.06 30.89 -25.09
C VAL A 483 -18.19 31.49 -24.28
N ALA A 484 -17.97 32.68 -23.73
CA ALA A 484 -19.01 33.40 -22.97
C ALA A 484 -20.23 33.71 -23.85
N ASN A 485 -21.42 33.35 -23.38
CA ASN A 485 -22.69 33.58 -24.08
C ASN A 485 -23.09 35.07 -24.06
N GLU A 486 -24.28 35.42 -24.60
CA GLU A 486 -24.79 36.80 -24.63
C GLU A 486 -24.97 37.45 -23.25
N ASN A 487 -25.11 36.64 -22.19
CA ASN A 487 -25.16 37.08 -20.80
C ASN A 487 -23.76 37.14 -20.14
N GLY A 488 -22.69 36.97 -20.93
CA GLY A 488 -21.32 36.89 -20.43
C GLY A 488 -21.07 35.66 -19.57
N GLU A 489 -21.92 34.64 -19.68
CA GLU A 489 -21.93 33.48 -18.79
C GLU A 489 -21.31 32.25 -19.45
N ILE A 490 -20.62 31.46 -18.62
CA ILE A 490 -20.12 30.12 -18.93
C ILE A 490 -20.54 29.21 -17.78
N ILE A 491 -21.17 28.08 -18.09
CA ILE A 491 -21.57 27.08 -17.11
C ILE A 491 -20.78 25.81 -17.38
N LEU A 492 -20.12 25.32 -16.35
CA LEU A 492 -19.43 24.04 -16.33
C LEU A 492 -20.13 23.17 -15.32
N ARG A 493 -20.34 21.92 -15.69
CA ARG A 493 -20.99 20.97 -14.83
C ARG A 493 -20.07 19.80 -14.53
N TYR A 494 -20.32 19.16 -13.40
CA TYR A 494 -19.64 17.94 -12.99
C TYR A 494 -18.13 18.10 -12.87
N LEU A 495 -17.72 19.13 -12.14
CA LEU A 495 -16.34 19.42 -11.84
C LEU A 495 -15.91 18.76 -10.52
N PRO A 496 -14.70 18.18 -10.45
CA PRO A 496 -14.08 17.78 -9.19
C PRO A 496 -14.09 18.90 -8.14
N ASN A 497 -14.07 18.56 -6.86
CA ASN A 497 -13.84 19.57 -5.82
C ASN A 497 -12.46 20.24 -6.00
N GLY A 498 -12.29 21.45 -5.48
CA GLY A 498 -11.01 22.14 -5.41
C GLY A 498 -10.94 23.45 -6.18
N GLU A 499 -9.71 23.95 -6.28
CA GLU A 499 -9.35 25.26 -6.83
C GLU A 499 -9.04 25.19 -8.33
N TYR A 500 -9.61 26.14 -9.06
CA TYR A 500 -9.46 26.30 -10.49
C TYR A 500 -8.86 27.66 -10.83
N LYS A 501 -8.03 27.71 -11.85
CA LYS A 501 -7.56 28.96 -12.44
C LYS A 501 -8.22 29.16 -13.80
N ILE A 502 -8.77 30.35 -14.01
CA ILE A 502 -9.41 30.76 -15.25
C ILE A 502 -8.56 31.82 -15.93
N ASP A 503 -8.19 31.55 -17.18
CA ASP A 503 -7.63 32.55 -18.08
C ASP A 503 -8.67 32.95 -19.13
N ILE A 504 -8.91 34.26 -19.23
CA ILE A 504 -9.88 34.85 -20.15
C ILE A 504 -9.11 35.52 -21.29
N PHE A 505 -9.51 35.24 -22.52
CA PHE A 505 -8.91 35.75 -23.74
C PHE A 505 -9.93 36.51 -24.57
N ARG A 506 -9.44 37.51 -25.30
CA ARG A 506 -10.20 38.23 -26.31
C ARG A 506 -9.37 38.26 -27.58
N ARG A 507 -9.87 37.62 -28.64
CA ARG A 507 -9.17 37.53 -29.94
C ARG A 507 -7.75 36.97 -29.78
N GLY A 508 -7.60 35.91 -28.98
CA GLY A 508 -6.32 35.27 -28.68
C GLY A 508 -5.40 36.00 -27.68
N ILE A 509 -5.75 37.20 -27.21
CA ILE A 509 -4.97 37.94 -26.21
C ILE A 509 -5.54 37.69 -24.82
N LYS A 510 -4.72 37.20 -23.89
CA LYS A 510 -5.09 37.04 -22.48
C LYS A 510 -5.37 38.39 -21.84
N ILE A 511 -6.59 38.60 -21.35
CA ILE A 511 -7.04 39.86 -20.73
C ILE A 511 -7.15 39.77 -19.21
N LYS A 512 -7.36 38.58 -18.65
CA LYS A 512 -7.49 38.37 -17.20
C LYS A 512 -7.10 36.94 -16.81
N SER A 513 -6.63 36.80 -15.58
CA SER A 513 -6.39 35.53 -14.89
C SER A 513 -6.99 35.64 -13.50
N VAL A 514 -7.74 34.63 -13.05
CA VAL A 514 -8.36 34.61 -11.71
C VAL A 514 -8.41 33.18 -11.18
N ASN A 515 -8.27 33.03 -9.87
CA ASN A 515 -8.50 31.76 -9.20
C ASN A 515 -9.92 31.74 -8.63
N ILE A 516 -10.61 30.62 -8.79
CA ILE A 516 -11.96 30.37 -8.30
C ILE A 516 -12.02 28.99 -7.68
N SER A 517 -13.06 28.72 -6.88
CA SER A 517 -13.21 27.50 -6.11
C SER A 517 -14.59 26.91 -6.29
N THR A 518 -14.69 25.58 -6.31
CA THR A 518 -15.97 24.87 -6.36
C THR A 518 -16.81 25.00 -5.10
N GLU A 519 -16.25 25.55 -4.01
CA GLU A 519 -17.02 25.95 -2.82
C GLU A 519 -18.13 26.98 -3.13
N GLN A 520 -18.01 27.72 -4.24
CA GLN A 520 -19.02 28.67 -4.69
C GLN A 520 -19.50 28.29 -6.09
N GLU A 521 -20.80 28.10 -6.27
CA GLU A 521 -21.36 27.78 -7.59
C GLU A 521 -21.19 28.94 -8.58
N THR A 522 -21.27 30.20 -8.12
CA THR A 522 -21.28 31.37 -9.02
C THR A 522 -20.14 32.35 -8.73
N HIS A 523 -19.38 32.70 -9.77
CA HIS A 523 -18.28 33.66 -9.71
C HIS A 523 -18.46 34.82 -10.70
N TYR A 524 -18.32 36.05 -10.20
CA TYR A 524 -18.33 37.25 -11.01
C TYR A 524 -16.89 37.72 -11.29
N ILE A 525 -16.53 37.82 -12.57
CA ILE A 525 -15.19 38.25 -12.99
C ILE A 525 -15.29 39.56 -13.77
N SER A 526 -14.93 40.66 -13.13
CA SER A 526 -14.83 41.96 -13.81
C SER A 526 -13.49 42.10 -14.55
N THR A 527 -13.57 42.57 -15.78
CA THR A 527 -12.43 42.84 -16.67
C THR A 527 -12.32 44.33 -16.98
N ASN A 528 -11.12 44.77 -17.39
CA ASN A 528 -10.89 46.16 -17.80
C ASN A 528 -11.33 46.43 -19.25
N VAL A 529 -12.04 45.49 -19.87
CA VAL A 529 -12.52 45.64 -21.25
C VAL A 529 -13.64 46.67 -21.24
N ILE A 530 -13.40 47.82 -21.87
CA ILE A 530 -14.44 48.85 -22.01
C ILE A 530 -15.45 48.38 -23.05
N HIS A 531 -16.70 48.18 -22.62
CA HIS A 531 -17.84 47.88 -23.48
C HIS A 531 -18.89 48.99 -23.34
N PHE A 532 -19.30 49.56 -24.46
CA PHE A 532 -20.39 50.55 -24.49
C PHE A 532 -21.61 49.89 -25.12
N PRO A 533 -22.71 49.70 -24.38
CA PRO A 533 -23.94 49.15 -24.94
C PRO A 533 -24.39 49.99 -26.14
N SER A 534 -24.58 49.33 -27.29
CA SER A 534 -25.03 49.96 -28.52
C SER A 534 -26.34 50.73 -28.33
N VAL A 535 -27.19 50.25 -27.41
CA VAL A 535 -28.43 50.89 -26.99
C VAL A 535 -28.17 52.26 -26.33
N ILE A 536 -27.23 52.36 -25.39
CA ILE A 536 -26.88 53.62 -24.73
C ILE A 536 -26.31 54.61 -25.75
N LEU A 537 -25.45 54.14 -26.65
CA LEU A 537 -24.92 54.95 -27.75
C LEU A 537 -26.03 55.43 -28.68
N SER A 538 -26.97 54.55 -29.05
CA SER A 538 -28.08 54.88 -29.95
C SER A 538 -29.04 55.88 -29.32
N PHE A 539 -29.46 55.65 -28.08
CA PHE A 539 -30.34 56.57 -27.36
C PHE A 539 -29.65 57.89 -27.02
N GLY A 540 -28.35 57.87 -26.68
CA GLY A 540 -27.55 59.07 -26.48
C GLY A 540 -27.48 59.90 -27.76
N LEU A 541 -27.21 59.26 -28.91
CA LEU A 541 -27.12 59.94 -30.20
C LEU A 541 -28.48 60.48 -30.65
N ILE A 542 -29.57 59.72 -30.49
CA ILE A 542 -30.94 60.19 -30.73
C ILE A 542 -31.27 61.39 -29.84
N SER A 543 -30.92 61.33 -28.55
CA SER A 543 -31.18 62.40 -27.59
C SER A 543 -30.43 63.68 -27.95
N ILE A 544 -29.15 63.58 -28.36
CA ILE A 544 -28.34 64.70 -28.84
C ILE A 544 -28.97 65.32 -30.09
N VAL A 545 -29.43 64.50 -31.04
CA VAL A 545 -30.10 64.98 -32.27
C VAL A 545 -31.39 65.73 -31.93
N ILE A 546 -32.22 65.20 -31.03
CA ILE A 546 -33.45 65.86 -30.57
C ILE A 546 -33.12 67.19 -29.87
N LEU A 547 -32.10 67.21 -29.01
CA LEU A 547 -31.65 68.41 -28.31
C LEU A 547 -31.16 69.49 -29.30
N LEU A 548 -30.37 69.10 -30.31
CA LEU A 548 -29.89 70.01 -31.35
C LEU A 548 -31.05 70.59 -32.17
N ILE A 549 -32.04 69.76 -32.54
CA ILE A 549 -33.25 70.23 -33.24
C ILE A 549 -34.02 71.21 -32.36
N GLY A 550 -34.25 70.87 -31.09
CA GLY A 550 -34.93 71.73 -30.12
C GLY A 550 -34.22 73.07 -29.92
N PHE A 551 -32.89 73.05 -29.78
CA PHE A 551 -32.06 74.24 -29.67
C PHE A 551 -32.12 75.11 -30.95
N PHE A 552 -32.13 74.49 -32.13
CA PHE A 552 -32.26 75.20 -33.40
C PHE A 552 -33.63 75.88 -33.54
N ILE A 553 -34.70 75.20 -33.13
CA ILE A 553 -36.06 75.75 -33.09
C ILE A 553 -36.15 76.92 -32.09
N TYR A 554 -35.57 76.75 -30.90
CA TYR A 554 -35.51 77.79 -29.88
C TYR A 554 -34.76 79.04 -30.38
N LEU A 555 -33.57 78.88 -30.95
CA LEU A 555 -32.80 79.98 -31.54
C LEU A 555 -33.53 80.67 -32.70
N ARG A 556 -34.26 79.90 -33.52
CA ARG A 556 -35.09 80.45 -34.59
C ARG A 556 -36.22 81.31 -34.05
N ASN A 557 -36.87 80.90 -32.96
CA ASN A 557 -37.98 81.63 -32.37
C ASN A 557 -37.52 82.81 -31.50
N LYS A 558 -36.31 82.76 -30.93
CA LYS A 558 -35.69 83.89 -30.21
C LYS A 558 -35.35 85.07 -31.12
N LYS A 559 -35.19 84.86 -32.44
CA LYS A 559 -35.04 85.93 -33.45
C LYS A 559 -36.37 86.58 -33.88
N VAL A 560 -37.50 86.17 -33.29
CA VAL A 560 -38.84 86.70 -33.59
C VAL A 560 -39.44 87.44 -32.37
N ALA A 561 -38.63 87.72 -31.35
CA ALA A 561 -38.96 88.67 -30.28
C ALA A 561 -38.21 89.99 -30.49
#